data_AF-A0A0D2ITP3-F1
#
_entry.id   AF-A0A0D2ITP3-F1
#
_cell.length_a   1.000
_cell.length_b   1.000
_cell.length_c   1.000
_cell.angle_alpha   90.00
_cell.angle_beta   90.00
_cell.angle_gamma   90.00
#
_symmetry.space_group_name_H-M   'P 1'
#
loop_
_entity.id
_entity.type
_entity.pdbx_description
1 polymer ?
#
loop_
_entity_poly.entity_id
_entity_poly.type
_entity_poly.pdbx_seq_one_letter_code
_entity_poly.pdbx_strand_id
1 'polypeptide(L)'
;MSSELDRLRRELEEEYRPREEEQYRRIAAEEHDISKQRRREEEQHQREEERRRYNQRTGNTSLAEFLDACHVHLYQGLAVQHKTQSTQGTPANADRKLRPGYMVSWMDFPANQTRMWDIVMESDFISEDMSRTGF
;
A
#
# COMPACT_ATOMS: atom_id res chain seq x y z
N MET A 1 -55.88 -46.01 38.00
CA MET A 1 -54.58 -46.50 37.51
C MET A 1 -54.18 -45.83 36.20
N SER A 2 -54.88 -46.03 35.07
CA SER A 2 -54.48 -45.39 33.79
C SER A 2 -54.62 -43.85 33.79
N SER A 3 -55.71 -43.30 34.30
CA SER A 3 -55.96 -41.84 34.28
C SER A 3 -55.01 -41.03 35.16
N GLU A 4 -54.40 -41.67 36.16
CA GLU A 4 -53.49 -41.03 37.13
C GLU A 4 -52.07 -40.96 36.56
N LEU A 5 -51.64 -42.03 35.86
CA LEU A 5 -50.41 -42.02 35.05
C LEU A 5 -50.47 -40.98 33.93
N ASP A 6 -51.60 -40.85 33.23
CA ASP A 6 -51.79 -39.83 32.17
C ASP A 6 -51.83 -38.40 32.71
N ARG A 7 -52.15 -38.23 33.99
CA ARG A 7 -52.16 -36.93 34.68
C ARG A 7 -50.74 -36.56 35.11
N LEU A 8 -50.02 -37.49 35.74
CA LEU A 8 -48.61 -37.36 36.10
C LEU A 8 -47.72 -37.09 34.89
N ARG A 9 -47.99 -37.73 33.75
CA ARG A 9 -47.24 -37.50 32.51
C ARG A 9 -47.46 -36.09 31.94
N ARG A 10 -48.68 -35.56 32.04
CA ARG A 10 -49.00 -34.19 31.64
C ARG A 10 -48.35 -33.15 32.55
N GLU A 11 -48.39 -33.38 33.87
CA GLU A 11 -47.71 -32.50 34.84
C GLU A 11 -46.20 -32.47 34.61
N LEU A 12 -45.57 -33.63 34.31
CA LEU A 12 -44.17 -33.66 33.91
C LEU A 12 -43.94 -32.86 32.62
N GLU A 13 -44.71 -33.09 31.56
CA GLU A 13 -44.53 -32.41 30.28
C GLU A 13 -44.70 -30.89 30.39
N GLU A 14 -45.64 -30.42 31.22
CA GLU A 14 -45.84 -29.01 31.54
C GLU A 14 -44.67 -28.40 32.33
N GLU A 15 -43.97 -29.19 33.17
CA GLU A 15 -42.77 -28.74 33.88
C GLU A 15 -41.52 -28.70 32.99
N TYR A 16 -41.40 -29.63 32.03
CA TYR A 16 -40.25 -29.69 31.12
C TYR A 16 -40.31 -28.66 29.98
N ARG A 17 -41.50 -28.37 29.43
CA ARG A 17 -41.68 -27.40 28.34
C ARG A 17 -41.02 -26.03 28.59
N PRO A 18 -41.24 -25.34 29.74
CA PRO A 18 -40.64 -24.03 29.97
C PRO A 18 -39.11 -24.10 30.10
N ARG A 19 -38.55 -25.22 30.57
CA ARG A 19 -37.09 -25.41 30.67
C ARG A 19 -36.47 -25.56 29.29
N GLU A 20 -37.11 -26.30 28.38
CA GLU A 20 -36.67 -26.41 26.99
C GLU A 20 -36.76 -25.06 26.28
N GLU A 21 -37.88 -24.35 26.39
CA GLU A 21 -38.04 -23.01 25.81
C GLU A 21 -37.02 -22.00 26.35
N GLU A 22 -36.64 -22.09 27.62
CA GLU A 22 -35.57 -21.28 28.19
C GLU A 22 -34.18 -21.66 27.63
N GLN A 23 -33.89 -22.95 27.49
CA GLN A 23 -32.65 -23.41 26.85
C GLN A 23 -32.56 -22.96 25.39
N TYR A 24 -33.63 -23.11 24.61
CA TYR A 24 -33.67 -22.63 23.22
C TYR A 24 -33.43 -21.13 23.13
N ARG A 25 -34.03 -20.34 24.04
CA ARG A 25 -33.79 -18.88 24.08
C ARG A 25 -32.35 -18.53 24.42
N ARG A 26 -31.72 -19.26 25.34
CA ARG A 26 -30.30 -19.07 25.69
C ARG A 26 -29.38 -19.37 24.52
N ILE A 27 -29.59 -20.51 23.85
CA ILE A 27 -28.80 -20.92 22.67
C ILE A 27 -28.96 -19.90 21.54
N ALA A 28 -30.21 -19.49 21.24
CA ALA A 28 -30.46 -18.50 20.19
C ALA A 28 -29.84 -17.12 20.49
N ALA A 29 -29.83 -16.71 21.77
CA ALA A 29 -29.16 -15.48 22.18
C ALA A 29 -27.63 -15.57 22.03
N GLU A 30 -27.04 -16.70 22.43
CA GLU A 30 -25.61 -16.96 22.30
C GLU A 30 -25.16 -17.01 20.83
N GLU A 31 -25.90 -17.72 19.97
CA GLU A 31 -25.62 -17.76 18.53
C GLU A 31 -25.70 -16.37 17.88
N HIS A 32 -26.68 -15.57 18.28
CA HIS A 32 -26.83 -14.21 17.79
C HIS A 32 -25.67 -13.31 18.22
N ASP A 33 -25.20 -13.45 19.46
CA ASP A 33 -24.06 -12.68 19.96
C ASP A 33 -22.74 -13.10 19.28
N ILE A 34 -22.53 -14.40 19.07
CA ILE A 34 -21.39 -14.93 18.29
C ILE A 34 -21.44 -14.41 16.84
N SER A 35 -22.62 -14.43 16.20
CA SER A 35 -22.81 -13.92 14.84
C SER A 35 -22.49 -12.41 14.74
N LYS A 36 -22.98 -11.62 15.70
CA LYS A 36 -22.64 -10.19 15.78
C LYS A 36 -21.15 -9.96 15.98
N GLN A 37 -20.51 -10.74 16.83
CA GLN A 37 -19.08 -10.63 17.09
C GLN A 37 -18.26 -10.95 15.84
N ARG A 38 -18.56 -12.07 15.17
CA ARG A 38 -17.94 -12.44 13.89
C ARG A 38 -18.07 -11.35 12.83
N ARG A 39 -19.28 -10.79 12.69
CA ARG A 39 -19.51 -9.72 11.72
C ARG A 39 -18.68 -8.47 12.02
N ARG A 40 -18.50 -8.11 13.29
CA ARG A 40 -17.63 -7.00 13.68
C ARG A 40 -16.16 -7.27 13.37
N GLU A 41 -15.70 -8.48 13.63
CA GLU A 41 -14.33 -8.92 13.32
C GLU A 41 -14.06 -8.91 11.81
N GLU A 42 -14.99 -9.42 11.00
CA GLU A 42 -14.91 -9.38 9.54
C GLU A 42 -14.90 -7.95 9.01
N GLU A 43 -15.79 -7.08 9.50
CA GLU A 43 -15.82 -5.65 9.13
C GLU A 43 -14.51 -4.94 9.52
N GLN A 44 -13.93 -5.28 10.67
CA GLN A 44 -12.66 -4.72 11.11
C GLN A 44 -11.50 -5.21 10.24
N HIS A 45 -11.47 -6.50 9.92
CA HIS A 45 -10.46 -7.09 9.04
C HIS A 45 -10.51 -6.46 7.64
N GLN A 46 -11.71 -6.32 7.06
CA GLN A 46 -11.88 -5.65 5.76
C GLN A 46 -11.38 -4.20 5.77
N ARG A 47 -11.73 -3.43 6.81
CA ARG A 47 -11.24 -2.04 6.95
C ARG A 47 -9.73 -1.98 7.11
N GLU A 48 -9.11 -2.95 7.80
CA GLU A 48 -7.66 -3.00 7.93
C GLU A 48 -6.99 -3.36 6.61
N GLU A 49 -7.51 -4.32 5.85
CA GLU A 49 -7.01 -4.65 4.52
C GLU A 49 -7.12 -3.47 3.55
N GLU A 50 -8.27 -2.78 3.52
CA GLU A 50 -8.44 -1.59 2.70
C GLU A 50 -7.44 -0.50 3.07
N ARG A 51 -7.23 -0.27 4.38
CA ARG A 51 -6.25 0.71 4.86
C ARG A 51 -4.82 0.31 4.48
N ARG A 52 -4.46 -0.98 4.56
CA ARG A 52 -3.16 -1.49 4.11
C ARG A 52 -2.97 -1.30 2.60
N ARG A 53 -3.98 -1.66 1.80
CA ARG A 53 -3.93 -1.48 0.34
C ARG A 53 -3.84 -0.01 -0.06
N TYR A 54 -4.57 0.85 0.63
CA TYR A 54 -4.48 2.30 0.45
C TYR A 54 -3.08 2.79 0.75
N ASN A 55 -2.55 2.48 1.94
CA ASN A 55 -1.20 2.87 2.34
C ASN A 55 -0.10 2.30 1.43
N GLN A 56 -0.27 1.12 0.83
CA GLN A 56 0.67 0.61 -0.17
C GLN A 56 0.65 1.41 -1.47
N ARG A 57 -0.50 1.99 -1.85
CA ARG A 57 -0.65 2.77 -3.08
C ARG A 57 -0.30 4.24 -2.91
N THR A 58 -0.59 4.80 -1.75
CA THR A 58 -0.48 6.24 -1.47
C THR A 58 0.52 6.56 -0.37
N GLY A 59 1.15 5.54 0.21
CA GLY A 59 2.21 5.71 1.20
C GLY A 59 3.41 6.42 0.60
N ASN A 60 4.22 6.98 1.48
CA ASN A 60 5.47 7.62 1.08
C ASN A 60 6.39 6.53 0.50
N THR A 61 6.81 6.71 -0.74
CA THR A 61 7.90 5.94 -1.33
C THR A 61 9.22 6.52 -0.84
N SER A 62 10.18 5.66 -0.54
CA SER A 62 11.58 6.06 -0.38
C SER A 62 12.11 6.69 -1.68
N LEU A 63 13.18 7.48 -1.59
CA LEU A 63 13.79 8.04 -2.79
C LEU A 63 14.36 6.92 -3.67
N ALA A 64 14.97 5.91 -3.05
CA ALA A 64 15.51 4.77 -3.76
C ALA A 64 14.43 4.00 -4.54
N GLU A 65 13.30 3.67 -3.90
CA GLU A 65 12.17 3.00 -4.57
C GLU A 65 11.60 3.85 -5.69
N PHE A 66 11.47 5.16 -5.49
CA PHE A 66 10.99 6.06 -6.53
C PHE A 66 11.93 6.08 -7.75
N LEU A 67 13.23 6.22 -7.51
CA LEU A 67 14.23 6.24 -8.60
C LEU A 67 14.29 4.90 -9.33
N ASP A 68 14.20 3.77 -8.63
CA ASP A 68 14.14 2.45 -9.25
C ASP A 68 12.87 2.30 -10.10
N ALA A 69 11.71 2.68 -9.57
CA ALA A 69 10.45 2.66 -10.33
C ALA A 69 10.51 3.56 -11.57
N CYS A 70 11.16 4.73 -11.50
CA CYS A 70 11.42 5.56 -12.67
C CYS A 70 12.29 4.81 -13.70
N HIS A 71 13.35 4.13 -13.27
CA HIS A 71 14.21 3.36 -14.15
C HIS A 71 13.53 2.14 -14.77
N VAL A 72 12.60 1.49 -14.06
CA VAL A 72 11.92 0.28 -14.55
C VAL A 72 10.72 0.65 -15.42
N HIS A 73 9.92 1.64 -15.01
CA HIS A 73 8.61 1.90 -15.61
C HIS A 73 8.57 3.15 -16.50
N LEU A 74 9.40 4.16 -16.23
CA LEU A 74 9.39 5.42 -16.98
C LEU A 74 10.59 5.56 -17.92
N TYR A 75 11.64 4.76 -17.73
CA TYR A 75 12.77 4.74 -18.63
C TYR A 75 12.33 4.23 -20.01
N GLN A 76 12.31 5.16 -20.96
CA GLN A 76 12.30 4.82 -22.38
C GLN A 76 13.75 4.88 -22.85
N GLY A 77 14.22 3.79 -23.43
CA GLY A 77 15.55 3.76 -24.02
C GLY A 77 15.73 4.92 -25.00
N LEU A 78 16.70 5.78 -24.73
CA LEU A 78 17.06 6.86 -25.63
C LEU A 78 17.74 6.27 -26.86
N ALA A 79 16.94 5.93 -27.86
CA ALA A 79 17.45 5.56 -29.18
C ALA A 79 17.78 6.83 -29.96
N VAL A 80 18.93 6.84 -30.65
CA VAL A 80 19.26 7.90 -31.59
C VAL A 80 18.22 7.87 -32.71
N GLN A 81 17.30 8.83 -32.70
CA GLN A 81 16.25 8.96 -33.71
C GLN A 81 16.88 9.29 -35.07
N HIS A 82 16.18 8.90 -36.14
CA HIS A 82 16.65 9.15 -37.50
C HIS A 82 16.83 10.65 -37.75
N LYS A 83 17.88 11.04 -38.48
CA LYS A 83 18.24 12.46 -38.73
C LYS A 83 17.08 13.29 -39.27
N THR A 84 16.12 12.68 -39.97
CA THR A 84 14.93 13.35 -40.54
C THR A 84 13.90 13.78 -39.47
N GLN A 85 13.95 13.21 -38.27
CA GLN A 85 13.11 13.60 -37.13
C GLN A 85 13.83 14.56 -36.17
N SER A 86 15.12 14.83 -36.42
CA SER A 86 15.85 15.88 -35.70
C SER A 86 15.25 17.23 -36.06
N THR A 87 15.17 18.12 -35.07
CA THR A 87 14.93 19.54 -35.33
C THR A 87 15.96 20.04 -36.34
N GLN A 88 15.47 20.39 -37.53
CA GLN A 88 16.30 20.93 -38.59
C GLN A 88 16.46 22.43 -38.36
N GLY A 89 17.69 22.90 -38.31
CA GLY A 89 17.99 24.31 -38.14
C GLY A 89 19.46 24.48 -37.83
N THR A 90 20.09 25.47 -38.44
CA THR A 90 21.41 25.91 -38.02
C THR A 90 21.30 26.38 -36.57
N PRO A 91 22.12 25.87 -35.62
CA PRO A 91 22.19 26.44 -34.27
C PRO A 91 22.50 27.94 -34.28
N ALA A 92 23.00 28.44 -35.41
CA ALA A 92 23.28 29.82 -35.70
C ALA A 92 22.08 30.70 -36.14
N ASN A 93 20.87 30.15 -36.33
CA ASN A 93 19.70 30.90 -36.86
C ASN A 93 19.04 31.88 -35.86
N ALA A 94 19.55 32.00 -34.64
CA ALA A 94 19.01 32.93 -33.66
C ALA A 94 19.89 34.17 -33.56
N ASP A 95 19.54 35.21 -34.32
CA ASP A 95 20.13 36.53 -34.16
C ASP A 95 19.97 36.98 -32.70
N ARG A 96 21.04 37.58 -32.14
CA ARG A 96 21.11 38.12 -30.76
C ARG A 96 21.15 37.10 -29.61
N LYS A 97 21.37 35.80 -29.85
CA LYS A 97 21.69 34.86 -28.74
C LYS A 97 23.17 34.88 -28.39
N LEU A 98 23.48 35.10 -27.11
CA LEU A 98 24.82 34.88 -26.59
C LEU A 98 25.18 33.40 -26.71
N ARG A 99 26.31 33.12 -27.36
CA ARG A 99 26.84 31.75 -27.51
C ARG A 99 28.35 31.76 -27.24
N PRO A 100 28.89 30.70 -26.61
CA PRO A 100 30.33 30.55 -26.49
C PRO A 100 30.97 30.51 -27.88
N GLY A 101 32.07 31.25 -28.07
CA GLY A 101 32.85 31.18 -29.32
C GLY A 101 33.62 29.87 -29.46
N TYR A 102 33.87 29.19 -28.35
CA TYR A 102 34.60 27.93 -28.28
C TYR A 102 33.97 27.05 -27.19
N MET A 103 33.87 25.75 -27.46
CA MET A 103 33.61 24.75 -26.43
C MET A 103 34.95 24.32 -25.86
N VAL A 104 35.10 24.42 -24.54
CA VAL A 104 36.30 23.97 -23.82
C VAL A 104 35.96 22.67 -23.11
N SER A 105 36.89 21.71 -23.13
CA SER A 105 36.73 20.46 -22.39
C SER A 105 36.65 20.75 -20.90
N TRP A 106 35.64 20.20 -20.23
CA TRP A 106 35.49 20.31 -18.79
C TRP A 106 36.34 19.21 -18.11
N MET A 107 37.64 19.48 -17.99
CA MET A 107 38.65 18.47 -17.63
C MET A 107 38.48 17.91 -16.21
N ASP A 108 37.99 18.73 -15.28
CA ASP A 108 37.74 18.37 -13.89
C ASP A 108 36.30 17.88 -13.64
N PHE A 109 35.46 17.80 -14.68
CA PHE A 109 34.09 17.33 -14.54
C PHE A 109 33.96 15.95 -13.87
N PRO A 110 34.73 14.92 -14.25
CA PRO A 110 34.59 13.61 -13.61
C PRO A 110 34.91 13.66 -12.11
N ALA A 111 35.99 14.33 -11.74
CA ALA A 111 36.40 14.47 -10.34
C ALA A 111 35.39 15.29 -9.53
N ASN A 112 34.86 16.38 -10.10
CA ASN A 112 33.81 17.19 -9.47
C ASN A 112 32.51 16.40 -9.32
N GLN A 113 32.15 15.60 -10.33
CA GLN A 113 30.94 14.78 -10.29
C GLN A 113 31.02 13.73 -9.19
N THR A 114 32.14 13.01 -9.06
CA THR A 114 32.37 12.06 -7.96
C THR A 114 32.25 12.74 -6.60
N ARG A 115 32.94 13.87 -6.40
CA ARG A 115 32.89 14.62 -5.15
C ARG A 115 31.48 15.10 -4.81
N MET A 116 30.71 15.53 -5.80
CA MET A 116 29.31 15.93 -5.59
C MET A 116 28.45 14.74 -5.18
N TRP A 117 28.68 13.56 -5.78
CA TRP A 117 27.98 12.34 -5.38
C TRP A 117 28.33 11.91 -3.96
N ASP A 118 29.60 12.01 -3.55
CA ASP A 118 30.01 11.71 -2.16
C ASP A 118 29.25 12.61 -1.17
N ILE A 119 29.18 13.92 -1.44
CA ILE A 119 28.42 14.88 -0.61
C ILE A 119 26.92 14.53 -0.55
N VAL A 120 26.33 14.13 -1.67
CA VAL A 120 24.91 13.74 -1.73
C VAL A 120 24.67 12.46 -0.92
N MET A 121 25.56 11.48 -1.05
CA MET A 121 25.45 10.19 -0.35
C MET A 121 25.71 10.30 1.16
N GLU A 122 26.58 11.22 1.57
CA GLU A 122 26.85 11.52 2.99
C GLU A 122 25.76 12.38 3.65
N SER A 123 24.83 12.93 2.87
CA SER A 123 23.78 13.80 3.42
C SER A 123 22.63 13.02 4.06
N ASP A 124 21.96 13.65 5.02
CA ASP A 124 20.79 13.08 5.70
C ASP A 124 19.63 12.79 4.74
N PHE A 125 19.64 13.39 3.56
CA PHE A 125 18.68 13.13 2.47
C PHE A 125 18.66 11.67 2.02
N ILE A 126 19.81 10.99 2.06
CA ILE A 126 19.92 9.55 1.77
C ILE A 126 19.85 8.73 3.08
N SER A 127 20.37 9.27 4.19
CA SER A 127 20.48 8.55 5.46
C SER A 127 19.14 8.38 6.21
N GLU A 128 18.16 9.26 6.03
CA GLU A 128 16.81 9.09 6.59
C GLU A 128 16.11 7.82 6.06
N ASP A 129 16.45 7.38 4.84
CA ASP A 129 15.81 6.25 4.15
C ASP A 129 16.30 4.88 4.69
N MET A 130 17.57 4.80 5.10
CA MET A 130 18.22 3.57 5.57
C MET A 130 17.90 3.24 7.04
N SER A 131 17.44 4.23 7.82
CA SER A 131 17.05 4.01 9.23
C SER A 131 15.61 3.49 9.39
N ARG A 132 14.78 3.60 8.34
CA ARG A 132 13.40 3.08 8.31
C ARG A 132 13.30 1.67 7.72
N THR A 133 14.29 1.26 6.94
CA THR A 133 14.43 -0.11 6.42
C THR A 133 15.24 -0.93 7.42
N GLY A 134 14.61 -1.31 8.52
CA GLY A 134 15.15 -2.32 9.44
C GLY A 134 15.24 -3.67 8.74
N PHE A 135 16.46 -4.07 8.38
CA PHE A 135 16.85 -5.47 8.39
C PHE A 135 17.06 -5.94 9.82
#